data_AF-A0A2P5N4I1-F1
#
_entry.id   AF-A0A2P5N4I1-F1
#
_cell.length_a   1.000
_cell.length_b   1.000
_cell.length_c   1.000
_cell.angle_alpha   90.00
_cell.angle_beta   90.00
_cell.angle_gamma   90.00
#
_symmetry.space_group_name_H-M   'P 1'
#
loop_
_entity.id
_entity.type
_entity.pdbx_description
1 polymer ?
#
loop_
_entity_poly.entity_id
_entity_poly.type
_entity_poly.pdbx_seq_one_letter_code
_entity_poly.pdbx_strand_id
1 'polypeptide(L)'
;MMPVMRIVKIVLVSVLIISPIAGVMVYKNIGHTPGELMDYCERRLQGHPRLESIMLPVFSGIRTLLREPSLKAINDTPFYVPPLKPSGVLNPVGRPGPTSNETTANGRIIKVGKFQPIKTIEAAAKIAVDGDIVQIESGDYHGDVAVWRQKKLTLRGINGNARLYADGESAEAKAIWVIRDGDFDIENIEFIGARVYDNNGAGIRFEKGNLRVRNCLFYANENGILAGSENSNIQIENSEFAYNGAGNGLSHNLYIGAVQSLTITGSYFHHANIGHLFKSRARKNFIAYNRFTDQEGGRASYELDFPNGGIVEMRGNIVQQNRRTENSTLINYGEEGYRWEDNKLYIINNTLVNDQPYGGAFLRVAAGAEFVISTNNLLVGPGRYHINDALIANNDMTVEKTAFIDADNYDYQLNFLGKELALLPEDKTLAVNHEPILANQYVYPRGVVKLAGETRYAGALQPLQ
;
A
#
# COMPACT_ATOMS: atom_id res chain seq x y z
N MET A 1 22.65 -27.17 -2.99
CA MET A 1 22.13 -27.99 -1.86
C MET A 1 22.93 -27.87 -0.55
N MET A 2 24.27 -27.81 -0.57
CA MET A 2 25.09 -27.63 0.66
C MET A 2 24.92 -26.30 1.45
N PRO A 3 24.63 -25.12 0.86
CA PRO A 3 24.47 -23.88 1.63
C PRO A 3 23.18 -23.85 2.47
N VAL A 4 22.12 -24.46 1.95
CA VAL A 4 20.78 -24.49 2.55
C VAL A 4 20.74 -25.35 3.81
N MET A 5 21.50 -26.44 3.84
CA MET A 5 21.61 -27.33 5.00
C MET A 5 22.42 -26.72 6.15
N ARG A 6 23.29 -25.73 5.85
CA ARG A 6 23.98 -24.91 6.88
C ARG A 6 23.01 -23.96 7.57
N ILE A 7 22.13 -23.29 6.83
CA ILE A 7 21.13 -22.36 7.40
C ILE A 7 20.15 -23.10 8.30
N VAL A 8 19.64 -24.25 7.88
CA VAL A 8 18.73 -25.08 8.69
C VAL A 8 19.41 -25.56 9.98
N LYS A 9 20.69 -25.98 9.91
CA LYS A 9 21.46 -26.35 11.11
C LYS A 9 21.73 -25.16 12.02
N ILE A 10 22.05 -23.99 11.47
CA ILE A 10 22.24 -22.76 12.25
C ILE A 10 20.94 -22.39 12.96
N VAL A 11 19.80 -22.38 12.26
CA VAL A 11 18.49 -22.07 12.87
C VAL A 11 18.10 -23.11 13.92
N LEU A 12 18.27 -24.41 13.67
CA LEU A 12 18.02 -25.44 14.70
C LEU A 12 18.89 -25.26 15.93
N VAL A 13 20.18 -24.96 15.76
CA VAL A 13 21.11 -24.70 16.87
C VAL A 13 20.77 -23.40 17.61
N SER A 14 20.36 -22.35 16.88
CA SER A 14 19.94 -21.07 17.47
C SER A 14 18.62 -21.15 18.22
N VAL A 15 17.68 -21.97 17.75
CA VAL A 15 16.36 -22.16 18.38
C VAL A 15 16.45 -23.12 19.59
N LEU A 16 17.35 -24.12 19.56
CA LEU A 16 17.42 -25.17 20.58
C LEU A 16 18.52 -24.98 21.63
N ILE A 17 19.61 -24.25 21.35
CA ILE A 17 20.81 -24.21 22.22
C ILE A 17 21.12 -22.79 22.73
N ILE A 18 20.72 -21.75 22.01
CA ILE A 18 20.99 -20.37 22.39
C ILE A 18 19.90 -19.89 23.36
N SER A 19 20.29 -19.34 24.51
CA SER A 19 19.37 -18.69 25.46
C SER A 19 18.35 -17.80 24.70
N PRO A 20 17.07 -17.75 25.12
CA PRO A 20 16.05 -16.93 24.47
C PRO A 20 16.50 -15.49 24.16
N ILE A 21 17.37 -14.92 25.00
CA ILE A 21 17.97 -13.59 24.84
C ILE A 21 18.89 -13.50 23.61
N ALA A 22 19.75 -14.47 23.40
CA ALA A 22 20.66 -14.48 22.26
C ALA A 22 19.96 -14.94 20.96
N GLY A 23 18.86 -15.70 21.06
CA GLY A 23 17.92 -15.93 19.95
C GLY A 23 17.27 -14.62 19.47
N VAL A 24 16.73 -13.81 20.39
CA VAL A 24 16.13 -12.49 20.08
C VAL A 24 17.12 -11.55 19.37
N MET A 25 18.39 -11.52 19.80
CA MET A 25 19.43 -10.73 19.11
C MET A 25 19.69 -11.22 17.68
N VAL A 26 19.66 -12.54 17.44
CA VAL A 26 19.82 -13.11 16.09
C VAL A 26 18.62 -12.73 15.20
N TYR A 27 17.38 -12.78 15.71
CA TYR A 27 16.19 -12.44 14.94
C TYR A 27 16.16 -10.97 14.50
N LYS A 28 16.50 -10.06 15.42
CA LYS A 28 16.70 -8.64 15.09
C LYS A 28 17.76 -8.42 14.00
N ASN A 29 18.70 -9.36 13.85
CA ASN A 29 19.77 -9.25 12.87
C ASN A 29 19.46 -9.86 11.49
N ILE A 30 18.53 -10.81 11.38
CA ILE A 30 18.21 -11.43 10.09
C ILE A 30 17.05 -10.74 9.36
N GLY A 31 16.31 -9.89 10.07
CA GLY A 31 15.15 -9.17 9.51
C GLY A 31 13.94 -10.08 9.34
N HIS A 32 13.87 -11.12 10.17
CA HIS A 32 12.76 -12.06 10.24
C HIS A 32 12.32 -12.20 11.69
N THR A 33 11.04 -12.47 11.91
CA THR A 33 10.52 -12.79 13.25
C THR A 33 10.81 -14.25 13.61
N PRO A 34 10.84 -14.59 14.91
CA PRO A 34 10.85 -16.00 15.33
C PRO A 34 9.69 -16.78 14.71
N GLY A 35 8.50 -16.19 14.67
CA GLY A 35 7.29 -16.74 14.06
C GLY A 35 7.51 -17.18 12.61
N GLU A 36 7.99 -16.30 11.76
CA GLU A 36 8.26 -16.60 10.35
C GLU A 36 9.26 -17.74 10.17
N LEU A 37 10.31 -17.77 10.99
CA LEU A 37 11.30 -18.84 10.93
C LEU A 37 10.74 -20.17 11.40
N MET A 38 9.89 -20.16 12.43
CA MET A 38 9.16 -21.35 12.87
C MET A 38 8.24 -21.83 11.74
N ASP A 39 7.48 -20.94 11.08
CA ASP A 39 6.63 -21.32 9.93
C ASP A 39 7.46 -21.90 8.78
N TYR A 40 8.65 -21.34 8.50
CA TYR A 40 9.58 -21.91 7.54
C TYR A 40 10.07 -23.30 7.95
N CYS A 41 10.44 -23.50 9.21
CA CYS A 41 10.91 -24.79 9.72
C CYS A 41 9.80 -25.84 9.70
N GLU A 42 8.60 -25.49 10.16
CA GLU A 42 7.40 -26.33 10.11
C GLU A 42 7.15 -26.83 8.68
N ARG A 43 7.13 -25.93 7.67
CA ARG A 43 6.99 -26.32 6.26
C ARG A 43 8.07 -27.29 5.78
N ARG A 44 9.31 -27.17 6.28
CA ARG A 44 10.41 -28.07 5.92
C ARG A 44 10.37 -29.41 6.63
N LEU A 45 9.68 -29.50 7.76
CA LEU A 45 9.52 -30.72 8.55
C LEU A 45 8.32 -31.55 8.13
N GLN A 46 7.34 -30.97 7.43
CA GLN A 46 6.13 -31.67 6.96
C GLN A 46 6.48 -32.97 6.24
N GLY A 47 5.90 -34.07 6.73
CA GLY A 47 6.09 -35.42 6.18
C GLY A 47 7.34 -36.13 6.69
N HIS A 48 8.13 -35.53 7.60
CA HIS A 48 9.30 -36.17 8.17
C HIS A 48 8.94 -37.00 9.42
N PRO A 49 9.09 -38.34 9.41
CA PRO A 49 8.41 -39.24 10.35
C PRO A 49 8.82 -39.13 11.83
N ARG A 50 10.00 -38.58 12.13
CA ARG A 50 10.51 -38.41 13.51
C ARG A 50 10.70 -36.96 13.93
N LEU A 51 11.29 -36.14 13.07
CA LEU A 51 11.56 -34.73 13.41
C LEU A 51 10.29 -33.91 13.55
N GLU A 52 9.25 -34.19 12.75
CA GLU A 52 7.98 -33.47 12.84
C GLU A 52 7.32 -33.67 14.22
N SER A 53 7.20 -34.91 14.70
CA SER A 53 6.56 -35.21 15.99
C SER A 53 7.33 -34.67 17.20
N ILE A 54 8.65 -34.48 17.08
CA ILE A 54 9.48 -33.92 18.14
C ILE A 54 9.43 -32.39 18.13
N MET A 55 9.50 -31.76 16.96
CA MET A 55 9.70 -30.32 16.84
C MET A 55 8.39 -29.52 16.92
N LEU A 56 7.26 -30.04 16.42
CA LEU A 56 5.99 -29.32 16.46
C LEU A 56 5.54 -28.93 17.89
N PRO A 57 5.64 -29.82 18.91
CA PRO A 57 5.33 -29.42 20.30
C PRO A 57 6.27 -28.32 20.84
N VAL A 58 7.55 -28.35 20.46
CA VAL A 58 8.53 -27.33 20.87
C VAL A 58 8.16 -25.98 20.26
N PHE A 59 7.88 -25.93 18.96
CA PHE A 59 7.43 -24.70 18.30
C PHE A 59 6.13 -24.17 18.89
N SER A 60 5.16 -25.05 19.18
CA SER A 60 3.93 -24.66 19.87
C SER A 60 4.21 -23.97 21.22
N GLY A 61 5.10 -24.54 22.04
CA GLY A 61 5.52 -23.94 23.31
C GLY A 61 6.19 -22.57 23.15
N ILE A 62 7.08 -22.42 22.16
CA ILE A 62 7.74 -21.15 21.86
C ILE A 62 6.71 -20.10 21.37
N ARG A 63 5.78 -20.50 20.51
CA ARG A 63 4.70 -19.62 20.02
C ARG A 63 3.82 -19.11 21.16
N THR A 64 3.46 -19.97 22.12
CA THR A 64 2.72 -19.55 23.31
C THR A 64 3.53 -18.56 24.15
N LEU A 65 4.83 -18.81 24.35
CA LEU A 65 5.72 -17.92 25.10
C LEU A 65 5.83 -16.53 24.46
N LEU A 66 5.98 -16.48 23.14
CA LEU A 66 6.14 -15.25 22.37
C LEU A 66 4.81 -14.58 22.00
N ARG A 67 3.68 -15.25 22.20
CA ARG A 67 2.35 -14.82 21.70
C ARG A 67 2.37 -14.59 20.18
N GLU A 68 3.05 -15.48 19.45
CA GLU A 68 3.16 -15.44 17.99
C GLU A 68 2.38 -16.62 17.38
N PRO A 69 1.14 -16.40 16.89
CA PRO A 69 0.39 -17.45 16.20
C PRO A 69 1.13 -17.91 14.95
N SER A 70 0.92 -19.17 14.53
CA SER A 70 1.42 -19.63 13.23
C SER A 70 0.69 -18.93 12.08
N LEU A 71 1.31 -18.87 10.90
CA LEU A 71 0.65 -18.32 9.71
C LEU A 71 -0.67 -19.03 9.41
N LYS A 72 -0.74 -20.35 9.64
CA LYS A 72 -1.98 -21.11 9.51
C LYS A 72 -3.06 -20.59 10.46
N ALA A 73 -2.74 -20.37 11.73
CA ALA A 73 -3.70 -19.87 12.71
C ALA A 73 -4.16 -18.43 12.42
N ILE A 74 -3.24 -17.59 11.92
CA ILE A 74 -3.59 -16.25 11.40
C ILE A 74 -4.57 -16.42 10.24
N ASN A 75 -4.26 -17.29 9.27
CA ASN A 75 -5.09 -17.59 8.08
C ASN A 75 -6.48 -18.13 8.41
N ASP A 76 -6.60 -18.94 9.47
CA ASP A 76 -7.88 -19.47 9.94
C ASP A 76 -8.73 -18.43 10.69
N THR A 77 -8.18 -17.25 11.04
CA THR A 77 -8.95 -16.17 11.69
C THR A 77 -9.84 -15.46 10.67
N PRO A 78 -11.16 -15.33 10.92
CA PRO A 78 -12.07 -14.64 10.01
C PRO A 78 -11.61 -13.20 9.72
N PHE A 79 -11.53 -12.87 8.44
CA PHE A 79 -11.27 -11.50 8.01
C PHE A 79 -12.58 -10.72 8.03
N TYR A 80 -12.73 -9.84 9.03
CA TYR A 80 -13.93 -9.03 9.19
C TYR A 80 -13.86 -7.80 8.29
N VAL A 81 -14.84 -7.67 7.41
CA VAL A 81 -15.06 -6.48 6.58
C VAL A 81 -16.18 -5.66 7.21
N PRO A 82 -15.89 -4.47 7.77
CA PRO A 82 -16.93 -3.58 8.28
C PRO A 82 -17.98 -3.22 7.22
N PRO A 83 -19.26 -3.07 7.59
CA PRO A 83 -20.23 -2.50 6.67
C PRO A 83 -19.87 -1.04 6.38
N LEU A 84 -19.89 -0.64 5.12
CA LEU A 84 -19.78 0.77 4.76
C LEU A 84 -20.98 1.53 5.32
N LYS A 85 -20.74 2.74 5.84
CA LYS A 85 -21.83 3.63 6.26
C LYS A 85 -22.72 3.90 5.04
N PRO A 86 -24.06 4.02 5.22
CA PRO A 86 -24.93 4.49 4.15
C PRO A 86 -24.38 5.79 3.57
N SER A 87 -24.62 6.05 2.28
CA SER A 87 -24.23 7.30 1.64
C SER A 87 -24.79 8.49 2.43
N GLY A 88 -24.00 9.01 3.36
CA GLY A 88 -24.22 10.33 3.92
C GLY A 88 -23.93 11.32 2.82
N VAL A 89 -24.67 12.42 2.77
CA VAL A 89 -24.21 13.60 2.04
C VAL A 89 -22.88 13.99 2.70
N LEU A 90 -21.77 13.51 2.14
CA LEU A 90 -20.46 13.98 2.56
C LEU A 90 -20.48 15.46 2.24
N ASN A 91 -20.50 16.29 3.29
CA ASN A 91 -20.14 17.69 3.13
C ASN A 91 -18.79 17.68 2.42
N PRO A 92 -18.67 18.31 1.24
CA PRO A 92 -17.40 18.34 0.54
C PRO A 92 -16.39 18.93 1.50
N VAL A 93 -15.36 18.15 1.84
CA VAL A 93 -14.15 18.72 2.43
C VAL A 93 -13.74 19.80 1.44
N GLY A 94 -13.87 21.05 1.88
CA GLY A 94 -13.96 22.21 1.02
C GLY A 94 -12.79 22.30 0.06
N ARG A 95 -13.04 21.91 -1.19
CA ARG A 95 -12.47 22.61 -2.33
C ARG A 95 -13.54 23.60 -2.76
N PRO A 96 -13.20 24.85 -3.12
CA PRO A 96 -14.16 25.69 -3.81
C PRO A 96 -14.73 24.86 -4.96
N GLY A 97 -16.07 24.83 -5.06
CA GLY A 97 -16.74 24.32 -6.24
C GLY A 97 -16.08 24.92 -7.49
N PRO A 98 -16.20 24.26 -8.66
CA PRO A 98 -15.50 24.67 -9.86
C PRO A 98 -15.58 26.19 -9.96
N THR A 99 -14.43 26.87 -9.88
CA THR A 99 -14.41 28.30 -10.15
C THR A 99 -15.15 28.46 -11.46
N SER A 100 -16.03 29.45 -11.55
CA SER A 100 -16.98 29.70 -12.63
C SER A 100 -16.36 29.96 -14.01
N ASN A 101 -15.11 29.51 -14.20
CA ASN A 101 -14.29 29.50 -15.40
C ASN A 101 -13.63 28.12 -15.66
N GLU A 102 -14.24 26.98 -15.29
CA GLU A 102 -13.93 25.72 -16.00
C GLU A 102 -14.47 25.84 -17.43
N THR A 103 -13.66 26.49 -18.27
CA THR A 103 -13.79 26.52 -19.72
C THR A 103 -14.13 25.13 -20.21
N THR A 104 -15.30 25.01 -20.82
CA THR A 104 -15.81 23.89 -21.61
C THR A 104 -14.70 22.99 -22.16
N ALA A 105 -14.46 21.86 -21.51
CA ALA A 105 -13.88 20.73 -22.21
C ALA A 105 -14.88 20.34 -23.32
N ASN A 106 -14.40 20.23 -24.55
CA ASN A 106 -15.17 20.15 -25.81
C ASN A 106 -16.14 18.94 -25.98
N GLY A 107 -16.57 18.26 -24.92
CA GLY A 107 -17.44 17.09 -24.98
C GLY A 107 -18.84 17.30 -24.41
N ARG A 108 -19.77 16.40 -24.76
CA ARG A 108 -21.14 16.41 -24.26
C ARG A 108 -21.17 15.89 -22.82
N ILE A 109 -22.06 16.46 -22.01
CA ILE A 109 -22.33 15.94 -20.65
C ILE A 109 -23.40 14.85 -20.73
N ILE A 110 -23.08 13.65 -20.25
CA ILE A 110 -24.02 12.54 -20.05
C ILE A 110 -24.32 12.45 -18.55
N LYS A 111 -25.59 12.66 -18.17
CA LYS A 111 -26.04 12.54 -16.78
C LYS A 111 -26.61 11.16 -16.52
N VAL A 112 -26.06 10.47 -15.53
CA VAL A 112 -26.42 9.11 -15.12
C VAL A 112 -27.04 9.14 -13.73
N GLY A 113 -28.14 8.41 -13.54
CA GLY A 113 -28.71 8.19 -12.22
C GLY A 113 -30.20 7.87 -12.26
N LYS A 114 -30.75 7.49 -11.10
CA LYS A 114 -32.14 7.04 -10.94
C LYS A 114 -33.17 7.99 -11.57
N PHE A 115 -32.94 9.30 -11.48
CA PHE A 115 -33.84 10.34 -12.00
C PHE A 115 -33.37 10.97 -13.32
N GLN A 116 -32.24 10.55 -13.88
CA GLN A 116 -31.71 11.06 -15.14
C GLN A 116 -32.22 10.24 -16.34
N PRO A 117 -32.14 10.73 -17.60
CA PRO A 117 -32.52 9.94 -18.77
C PRO A 117 -31.70 8.65 -18.92
N ILE A 118 -30.40 8.72 -18.62
CA ILE A 118 -29.52 7.54 -18.57
C ILE A 118 -29.53 7.01 -17.13
N LYS A 119 -30.00 5.78 -16.95
CA LYS A 119 -30.19 5.18 -15.62
C LYS A 119 -28.97 4.45 -15.10
N THR A 120 -28.21 3.83 -16.00
CA THR A 120 -27.08 2.96 -15.66
C THR A 120 -25.77 3.46 -16.28
N ILE A 121 -24.68 3.13 -15.62
CA ILE A 121 -23.31 3.42 -16.03
C ILE A 121 -22.97 2.58 -17.26
N GLU A 122 -23.42 1.33 -17.31
CA GLU A 122 -23.30 0.48 -18.49
C GLU A 122 -23.95 1.12 -19.73
N ALA A 123 -25.16 1.71 -19.58
CA ALA A 123 -25.83 2.41 -20.68
C ALA A 123 -25.07 3.66 -21.10
N ALA A 124 -24.49 4.40 -20.15
CA ALA A 124 -23.63 5.54 -20.46
C ALA A 124 -22.39 5.11 -21.27
N ALA A 125 -21.73 4.03 -20.86
CA ALA A 125 -20.55 3.49 -21.55
C ALA A 125 -20.83 3.09 -23.01
N LYS A 126 -22.07 2.64 -23.31
CA LYS A 126 -22.50 2.29 -24.67
C LYS A 126 -22.69 3.51 -25.60
N ILE A 127 -23.01 4.69 -25.06
CA ILE A 127 -23.34 5.89 -25.86
C ILE A 127 -22.28 7.00 -25.81
N ALA A 128 -21.36 6.90 -24.86
CA ALA A 128 -20.30 7.88 -24.69
C ALA A 128 -19.33 7.86 -25.88
N VAL A 129 -18.86 9.03 -26.27
CA VAL A 129 -17.82 9.21 -27.28
C VAL A 129 -16.63 9.96 -26.69
N ASP A 130 -15.49 9.90 -27.37
CA ASP A 130 -14.26 10.54 -26.89
C ASP A 130 -14.46 12.03 -26.63
N GLY A 131 -14.03 12.48 -25.45
CA GLY A 131 -14.18 13.85 -24.95
C GLY A 131 -15.39 14.06 -24.05
N ASP A 132 -16.38 13.16 -24.04
CA ASP A 132 -17.57 13.29 -23.20
C ASP A 132 -17.23 13.31 -21.69
N ILE A 133 -18.12 13.94 -20.93
CA ILE A 133 -18.10 13.93 -19.46
C ILE A 133 -19.30 13.13 -18.98
N VAL A 134 -19.06 12.02 -18.30
CA VAL A 134 -20.11 11.21 -17.65
C VAL A 134 -20.23 11.65 -16.19
N GLN A 135 -21.31 12.37 -15.89
CA GLN A 135 -21.66 12.78 -14.53
C GLN A 135 -22.63 11.77 -13.92
N ILE A 136 -22.24 11.16 -12.81
CA ILE A 136 -22.98 10.08 -12.14
C ILE A 136 -23.54 10.64 -10.83
N GLU A 137 -24.86 10.72 -10.71
CA GLU A 137 -25.51 11.16 -9.48
C GLU A 137 -25.12 10.26 -8.30
N SER A 138 -24.93 10.85 -7.13
CA SER A 138 -24.69 10.11 -5.90
C SER A 138 -25.80 9.08 -5.64
N GLY A 139 -25.41 7.90 -5.16
CA GLY A 139 -26.34 6.82 -4.88
C GLY A 139 -25.68 5.45 -4.99
N ASP A 140 -26.45 4.43 -4.62
CA ASP A 140 -26.02 3.04 -4.69
C ASP A 140 -26.45 2.44 -6.05
N TYR A 141 -25.46 1.95 -6.80
CA TYR A 141 -25.61 1.30 -8.10
C TYR A 141 -25.23 -0.17 -7.95
N HIS A 142 -26.24 -1.05 -7.96
CA HIS A 142 -26.08 -2.48 -7.72
C HIS A 142 -25.96 -3.23 -9.04
N GLY A 143 -24.89 -4.03 -9.20
CA GLY A 143 -24.62 -4.83 -10.40
C GLY A 143 -24.30 -4.01 -11.67
N ASP A 144 -24.11 -2.69 -11.56
CA ASP A 144 -23.91 -1.79 -12.70
C ASP A 144 -22.42 -1.69 -13.07
N VAL A 145 -21.95 -2.71 -13.79
CA VAL A 145 -20.57 -2.86 -14.26
C VAL A 145 -20.42 -2.35 -15.70
N ALA A 146 -19.22 -1.92 -16.09
CA ALA A 146 -19.03 -1.28 -17.40
C ALA A 146 -17.69 -1.61 -18.07
N VAL A 147 -17.71 -1.67 -19.41
CA VAL A 147 -16.52 -1.70 -20.25
C VAL A 147 -16.41 -0.36 -20.99
N TRP A 148 -15.34 0.38 -20.73
CA TRP A 148 -15.03 1.64 -21.39
C TRP A 148 -14.06 1.42 -22.54
N ARG A 149 -14.53 1.66 -23.77
CA ARG A 149 -13.76 1.46 -25.02
C ARG A 149 -13.27 2.77 -25.64
N GLN A 150 -13.82 3.88 -25.16
CA GLN A 150 -13.45 5.24 -25.52
C GLN A 150 -11.97 5.50 -25.16
N LYS A 151 -11.34 6.42 -25.86
CA LYS A 151 -9.94 6.82 -25.67
C LYS A 151 -9.77 8.05 -24.82
N LYS A 152 -10.84 8.79 -24.52
CA LYS A 152 -10.76 10.00 -23.68
C LYS A 152 -12.09 10.24 -22.99
N LEU A 153 -12.15 10.12 -21.67
CA LEU A 153 -13.37 10.41 -20.90
C LEU A 153 -13.05 11.01 -19.53
N THR A 154 -13.97 11.85 -19.05
CA THR A 154 -14.07 12.20 -17.63
C THR A 154 -15.28 11.51 -17.03
N LEU A 155 -15.08 10.76 -15.95
CA LEU A 155 -16.10 10.00 -15.22
C LEU A 155 -16.16 10.53 -13.77
N ARG A 156 -17.27 11.14 -13.36
CA ARG A 156 -17.34 11.92 -12.11
C ARG A 156 -18.63 11.67 -11.34
N GLY A 157 -18.49 11.30 -10.08
CA GLY A 157 -19.59 11.38 -9.10
C GLY A 157 -19.96 12.84 -8.82
N ILE A 158 -21.26 13.16 -8.86
CA ILE A 158 -21.81 14.49 -8.56
C ILE A 158 -22.81 14.40 -7.40
N ASN A 159 -22.95 15.51 -6.66
CA ASN A 159 -23.82 15.62 -5.47
C ASN A 159 -23.49 14.64 -4.33
N GLY A 160 -22.28 14.08 -4.33
CA GLY A 160 -21.80 13.04 -3.43
C GLY A 160 -21.05 11.97 -4.22
N ASN A 161 -20.73 10.85 -3.57
CA ASN A 161 -20.08 9.73 -4.25
C ASN A 161 -21.12 8.83 -4.93
N ALA A 162 -20.79 8.31 -6.11
CA ALA A 162 -21.52 7.19 -6.70
C ALA A 162 -20.90 5.87 -6.19
N ARG A 163 -21.73 4.99 -5.63
CA ARG A 163 -21.29 3.77 -4.94
C ARG A 163 -21.67 2.55 -5.77
N LEU A 164 -20.69 1.91 -6.37
CA LEU A 164 -20.87 0.80 -7.28
C LEU A 164 -20.63 -0.50 -6.52
N TYR A 165 -21.71 -1.21 -6.25
CA TYR A 165 -21.67 -2.55 -5.68
C TYR A 165 -21.63 -3.56 -6.81
N ALA A 166 -20.59 -4.39 -6.84
CA ALA A 166 -20.48 -5.44 -7.84
C ALA A 166 -21.64 -6.45 -7.74
N ASP A 167 -22.05 -6.81 -6.52
CA ASP A 167 -23.16 -7.75 -6.25
C ASP A 167 -23.11 -9.05 -7.06
N GLY A 168 -21.89 -9.57 -7.25
CA GLY A 168 -21.63 -10.80 -8.03
C GLY A 168 -21.46 -10.57 -9.53
N GLU A 169 -21.73 -9.36 -10.02
CA GLU A 169 -21.51 -8.97 -11.40
C GLU A 169 -20.09 -8.48 -11.64
N SER A 170 -19.60 -8.67 -12.87
CA SER A 170 -18.31 -8.16 -13.30
C SER A 170 -18.27 -7.96 -14.82
N ALA A 171 -17.72 -6.84 -15.25
CA ALA A 171 -17.42 -6.59 -16.64
C ALA A 171 -16.34 -7.57 -17.10
N GLU A 172 -16.68 -8.39 -18.11
CA GLU A 172 -15.81 -9.38 -18.74
C GLU A 172 -15.19 -10.40 -17.78
N ALA A 173 -15.85 -10.71 -16.66
CA ALA A 173 -15.28 -11.56 -15.60
C ALA A 173 -13.95 -11.02 -15.03
N LYS A 174 -13.76 -9.69 -15.04
CA LYS A 174 -12.51 -9.04 -14.61
C LYS A 174 -12.68 -8.01 -13.50
N ALA A 175 -13.67 -7.13 -13.61
CA ALA A 175 -13.75 -5.95 -12.74
C ALA A 175 -15.14 -5.33 -12.68
N ILE A 176 -15.38 -4.40 -11.76
CA ILE A 176 -16.53 -3.48 -11.85
C ILE A 176 -16.38 -2.65 -13.13
N TRP A 177 -15.24 -1.99 -13.32
CA TRP A 177 -14.91 -1.29 -14.57
C TRP A 177 -13.69 -1.88 -15.28
N VAL A 178 -13.86 -2.19 -16.57
CA VAL A 178 -12.75 -2.52 -17.48
C VAL A 178 -12.51 -1.34 -18.41
N ILE A 179 -11.31 -0.78 -18.36
CA ILE A 179 -10.90 0.35 -19.20
C ILE A 179 -9.83 -0.15 -20.16
N ARG A 180 -10.13 -0.10 -21.46
CA ARG A 180 -9.31 -0.74 -22.50
C ARG A 180 -8.03 0.02 -22.82
N ASP A 181 -8.16 1.31 -23.14
CA ASP A 181 -7.04 2.15 -23.57
C ASP A 181 -7.50 3.60 -23.64
N GLY A 182 -6.68 4.56 -23.25
CA GLY A 182 -7.00 5.98 -23.41
C GLY A 182 -6.51 6.88 -22.27
N ASP A 183 -7.07 8.08 -22.20
CA ASP A 183 -6.86 9.09 -21.16
C ASP A 183 -8.14 9.25 -20.33
N PHE A 184 -8.13 8.72 -19.11
CA PHE A 184 -9.29 8.66 -18.24
C PHE A 184 -9.04 9.47 -16.96
N ASP A 185 -10.02 10.32 -16.62
CA ASP A 185 -10.09 11.01 -15.33
C ASP A 185 -11.32 10.52 -14.57
N ILE A 186 -11.10 9.89 -13.41
CA ILE A 186 -12.12 9.26 -12.59
C ILE A 186 -12.12 9.89 -11.23
N GLU A 187 -13.28 10.36 -10.76
CA GLU A 187 -13.37 10.94 -9.44
C GLU A 187 -14.70 10.72 -8.71
N ASN A 188 -14.63 10.70 -7.38
CA ASN A 188 -15.78 10.60 -6.46
C ASN A 188 -16.64 9.33 -6.71
N ILE A 189 -15.98 8.20 -6.99
CA ILE A 189 -16.60 6.89 -7.21
C ILE A 189 -16.10 5.89 -6.15
N GLU A 190 -16.99 5.09 -5.59
CA GLU A 190 -16.66 3.98 -4.69
C GLU A 190 -16.88 2.64 -5.42
N PHE A 191 -15.86 1.79 -5.45
CA PHE A 191 -15.85 0.47 -6.09
C PHE A 191 -15.87 -0.62 -5.02
N ILE A 192 -16.97 -1.37 -4.93
CA ILE A 192 -17.27 -2.20 -3.77
C ILE A 192 -17.53 -3.65 -4.18
N GLY A 193 -16.79 -4.58 -3.58
CA GLY A 193 -17.17 -5.99 -3.56
C GLY A 193 -16.90 -6.80 -4.84
N ALA A 194 -16.01 -6.36 -5.73
CA ALA A 194 -15.68 -7.10 -6.95
C ALA A 194 -15.08 -8.49 -6.63
N ARG A 195 -15.73 -9.54 -7.10
CA ARG A 195 -15.28 -10.94 -6.97
C ARG A 195 -15.50 -11.69 -8.28
N VAL A 196 -14.52 -12.45 -8.72
CA VAL A 196 -14.61 -13.24 -9.96
C VAL A 196 -14.03 -14.64 -9.75
N TYR A 197 -14.28 -15.55 -10.69
CA TYR A 197 -13.97 -16.97 -10.54
C TYR A 197 -12.49 -17.27 -10.24
N ASP A 198 -11.56 -16.52 -10.84
CA ASP A 198 -10.12 -16.74 -10.68
C ASP A 198 -9.51 -15.99 -9.49
N ASN A 199 -10.33 -15.39 -8.63
CA ASN A 199 -9.94 -14.58 -7.46
C ASN A 199 -9.08 -13.36 -7.82
N ASN A 200 -9.35 -12.73 -8.97
CA ASN A 200 -8.59 -11.59 -9.50
C ASN A 200 -9.46 -10.37 -9.88
N GLY A 201 -10.66 -10.29 -9.31
CA GLY A 201 -11.69 -9.30 -9.59
C GLY A 201 -11.31 -7.92 -9.07
N ALA A 202 -11.27 -6.92 -9.96
CA ALA A 202 -10.83 -5.58 -9.59
C ALA A 202 -11.98 -4.57 -9.46
N GLY A 203 -11.82 -3.53 -8.65
CA GLY A 203 -12.65 -2.33 -8.80
C GLY A 203 -12.46 -1.71 -10.18
N ILE A 204 -11.20 -1.49 -10.58
CA ILE A 204 -10.83 -1.10 -11.94
C ILE A 204 -9.77 -2.05 -12.51
N ARG A 205 -10.04 -2.60 -13.70
CA ARG A 205 -9.03 -3.22 -14.56
C ARG A 205 -8.63 -2.20 -15.64
N PHE A 206 -7.41 -1.67 -15.56
CA PHE A 206 -6.89 -0.69 -16.52
C PHE A 206 -5.85 -1.33 -17.44
N GLU A 207 -6.18 -1.47 -18.72
CA GLU A 207 -5.34 -2.21 -19.66
C GLU A 207 -4.23 -1.35 -20.28
N LYS A 208 -4.47 -0.07 -20.60
CA LYS A 208 -3.46 0.81 -21.23
C LYS A 208 -3.79 2.31 -21.16
N GLY A 209 -2.77 3.17 -21.15
CA GLY A 209 -2.89 4.61 -21.38
C GLY A 209 -2.63 5.46 -20.14
N ASN A 210 -3.34 6.59 -20.00
CA ASN A 210 -3.26 7.46 -18.84
C ASN A 210 -4.50 7.32 -17.96
N LEU A 211 -4.30 7.09 -16.65
CA LEU A 211 -5.37 6.98 -15.68
C LEU A 211 -5.14 7.95 -14.53
N ARG A 212 -6.13 8.79 -14.25
CA ARG A 212 -6.18 9.63 -13.05
C ARG A 212 -7.36 9.19 -12.20
N VAL A 213 -7.12 8.88 -10.93
CA VAL A 213 -8.13 8.44 -9.96
C VAL A 213 -8.07 9.36 -8.74
N ARG A 214 -9.17 10.02 -8.42
CA ARG A 214 -9.19 11.05 -7.36
C ARG A 214 -10.39 10.89 -6.44
N ASN A 215 -10.17 10.99 -5.14
CA ASN A 215 -11.23 10.91 -4.14
C ASN A 215 -12.08 9.62 -4.24
N CYS A 216 -11.51 8.53 -4.74
CA CYS A 216 -12.19 7.25 -4.89
C CYS A 216 -12.00 6.35 -3.66
N LEU A 217 -12.87 5.35 -3.54
CA LEU A 217 -12.76 4.27 -2.55
C LEU A 217 -12.75 2.93 -3.28
N PHE A 218 -11.88 2.02 -2.86
CA PHE A 218 -11.83 0.63 -3.32
C PHE A 218 -11.96 -0.28 -2.10
N TYR A 219 -13.15 -0.86 -1.93
CA TYR A 219 -13.54 -1.53 -0.70
C TYR A 219 -13.95 -2.98 -0.94
N ALA A 220 -13.37 -3.92 -0.19
CA ALA A 220 -13.79 -5.32 -0.16
C ALA A 220 -13.79 -6.06 -1.52
N ASN A 221 -12.99 -5.58 -2.48
CA ASN A 221 -12.75 -6.25 -3.76
C ASN A 221 -11.68 -7.34 -3.59
N GLU A 222 -11.47 -8.18 -4.60
CA GLU A 222 -10.26 -9.01 -4.63
C GLU A 222 -9.03 -8.13 -4.91
N ASN A 223 -9.10 -7.26 -5.93
CA ASN A 223 -8.15 -6.17 -6.15
C ASN A 223 -8.84 -4.80 -6.14
N GLY A 224 -8.19 -3.76 -5.59
CA GLY A 224 -8.72 -2.40 -5.75
C GLY A 224 -8.57 -1.91 -7.19
N ILE A 225 -7.32 -1.71 -7.62
CA ILE A 225 -6.97 -1.48 -9.02
C ILE A 225 -5.96 -2.54 -9.46
N LEU A 226 -6.20 -3.06 -10.66
CA LEU A 226 -5.28 -3.95 -11.36
C LEU A 226 -4.96 -3.36 -12.74
N ALA A 227 -3.71 -2.94 -12.93
CA ALA A 227 -3.27 -2.26 -14.14
C ALA A 227 -1.93 -2.79 -14.64
N GLY A 228 -1.65 -2.70 -15.95
CA GLY A 228 -0.33 -3.08 -16.48
C GLY A 228 -0.19 -2.92 -17.99
N SER A 229 0.65 -1.97 -18.40
CA SER A 229 1.15 -1.79 -19.77
C SER A 229 2.29 -0.78 -19.74
N GLU A 230 3.44 -1.10 -20.33
CA GLU A 230 4.69 -0.36 -20.12
C GLU A 230 4.64 1.12 -20.47
N ASN A 231 3.74 1.53 -21.36
CA ASN A 231 3.58 2.93 -21.77
C ASN A 231 2.51 3.70 -20.97
N SER A 232 1.94 3.09 -19.94
CA SER A 232 0.88 3.70 -19.14
C SER A 232 1.41 4.64 -18.06
N ASN A 233 0.65 5.69 -17.75
CA ASN A 233 0.91 6.58 -16.62
C ASN A 233 -0.30 6.61 -15.70
N ILE A 234 -0.08 6.39 -14.41
CA ILE A 234 -1.16 6.26 -13.44
C ILE A 234 -0.94 7.27 -12.31
N GLN A 235 -1.97 8.05 -12.02
CA GLN A 235 -1.99 9.03 -10.94
C GLN A 235 -3.17 8.71 -10.01
N ILE A 236 -2.89 8.59 -8.72
CA ILE A 236 -3.89 8.29 -7.68
C ILE A 236 -3.77 9.35 -6.59
N GLU A 237 -4.86 10.07 -6.33
CA GLU A 237 -4.88 11.17 -5.38
C GLU A 237 -6.04 10.99 -4.39
N ASN A 238 -5.78 11.24 -3.11
CA ASN A 238 -6.79 11.32 -2.06
C ASN A 238 -7.76 10.12 -2.05
N SER A 239 -7.27 8.93 -2.40
CA SER A 239 -8.10 7.74 -2.57
C SER A 239 -7.85 6.73 -1.45
N GLU A 240 -8.81 5.88 -1.19
CA GLU A 240 -8.76 4.89 -0.11
C GLU A 240 -8.87 3.47 -0.67
N PHE A 241 -8.01 2.59 -0.20
CA PHE A 241 -7.97 1.17 -0.55
C PHE A 241 -8.02 0.35 0.72
N ALA A 242 -9.12 -0.37 0.91
CA ALA A 242 -9.44 -0.95 2.21
C ALA A 242 -10.10 -2.31 2.06
N TYR A 243 -9.69 -3.25 2.92
CA TYR A 243 -10.32 -4.58 3.03
C TYR A 243 -10.33 -5.40 1.74
N ASN A 244 -9.44 -5.12 0.79
CA ASN A 244 -9.35 -5.91 -0.44
C ASN A 244 -8.46 -7.15 -0.22
N GLY A 245 -8.73 -8.19 -1.00
CA GLY A 245 -7.96 -9.43 -1.02
C GLY A 245 -8.83 -10.68 -0.94
N ALA A 246 -8.44 -11.71 -1.69
CA ALA A 246 -9.08 -13.01 -1.77
C ALA A 246 -8.55 -14.01 -0.73
N GLY A 247 -7.58 -13.64 0.12
CA GLY A 247 -6.99 -14.56 1.08
C GLY A 247 -5.94 -15.52 0.49
N ASN A 248 -5.50 -15.31 -0.75
CA ASN A 248 -4.64 -16.24 -1.49
C ASN A 248 -3.20 -15.75 -1.71
N GLY A 249 -2.89 -14.51 -1.34
CA GLY A 249 -1.57 -13.88 -1.51
C GLY A 249 -1.28 -13.33 -2.91
N LEU A 250 -2.22 -13.43 -3.85
CA LEU A 250 -2.07 -13.01 -5.25
C LEU A 250 -2.87 -11.75 -5.59
N SER A 251 -3.81 -11.39 -4.74
CA SER A 251 -4.70 -10.23 -4.87
C SER A 251 -4.29 -9.13 -3.88
N HIS A 252 -4.44 -7.85 -4.23
CA HIS A 252 -3.87 -6.74 -3.47
C HIS A 252 -4.81 -5.54 -3.41
N ASN A 253 -4.63 -4.68 -2.41
CA ASN A 253 -5.31 -3.37 -2.40
C ASN A 253 -4.99 -2.60 -3.71
N LEU A 254 -3.71 -2.51 -4.08
CA LEU A 254 -3.28 -1.96 -5.36
C LEU A 254 -2.23 -2.85 -6.02
N TYR A 255 -2.49 -3.25 -7.27
CA TYR A 255 -1.52 -3.95 -8.11
C TYR A 255 -1.28 -3.17 -9.41
N ILE A 256 -0.07 -2.65 -9.54
CA ILE A 256 0.44 -2.03 -10.76
C ILE A 256 1.53 -2.93 -11.35
N GLY A 257 1.26 -3.48 -12.52
CA GLY A 257 2.22 -4.19 -13.36
C GLY A 257 3.26 -3.24 -13.96
N ALA A 258 3.97 -3.69 -15.00
CA ALA A 258 4.95 -2.85 -15.66
C ALA A 258 4.24 -1.66 -16.35
N VAL A 259 4.53 -0.44 -15.90
CA VAL A 259 4.02 0.84 -16.44
C VAL A 259 5.13 1.88 -16.47
N GLN A 260 4.95 2.96 -17.24
CA GLN A 260 5.95 4.01 -17.39
C GLN A 260 6.09 4.81 -16.09
N SER A 261 4.96 5.16 -15.46
CA SER A 261 4.97 5.89 -14.20
C SER A 261 3.75 5.62 -13.32
N LEU A 262 3.99 5.69 -12.01
CA LEU A 262 2.97 5.68 -10.97
C LEU A 262 3.22 6.86 -10.01
N THR A 263 2.21 7.69 -9.80
CA THR A 263 2.21 8.78 -8.82
C THR A 263 1.07 8.56 -7.84
N ILE A 264 1.37 8.55 -6.54
CA ILE A 264 0.34 8.42 -5.49
C ILE A 264 0.55 9.48 -4.42
N THR A 265 -0.50 10.25 -4.14
CA THR A 265 -0.49 11.26 -3.07
C THR A 265 -1.77 11.30 -2.24
N GLY A 266 -1.65 11.66 -0.96
CA GLY A 266 -2.79 11.88 -0.08
C GLY A 266 -3.66 10.66 0.16
N SER A 267 -3.20 9.47 -0.23
CA SER A 267 -4.04 8.27 -0.28
C SER A 267 -3.81 7.38 0.95
N TYR A 268 -4.80 6.53 1.23
CA TYR A 268 -4.86 5.70 2.42
C TYR A 268 -5.07 4.24 2.06
N PHE A 269 -4.16 3.38 2.51
CA PHE A 269 -4.19 1.96 2.28
C PHE A 269 -4.19 1.26 3.63
N HIS A 270 -5.12 0.32 3.83
CA HIS A 270 -5.20 -0.43 5.08
C HIS A 270 -5.93 -1.78 4.92
N HIS A 271 -5.71 -2.66 5.88
CA HIS A 271 -6.40 -3.95 6.02
C HIS A 271 -6.41 -4.77 4.73
N ALA A 272 -5.27 -5.21 4.21
CA ALA A 272 -5.30 -6.21 3.14
C ALA A 272 -5.66 -7.59 3.72
N ASN A 273 -6.46 -8.36 2.99
CA ASN A 273 -6.79 -9.75 3.33
C ASN A 273 -5.83 -10.72 2.64
N ILE A 274 -4.60 -10.82 3.18
CA ILE A 274 -3.48 -11.55 2.55
C ILE A 274 -3.10 -10.88 1.22
N GLY A 275 -1.83 -10.92 0.84
CA GLY A 275 -1.32 -10.13 -0.29
C GLY A 275 -0.69 -8.82 0.20
N HIS A 276 -0.86 -7.69 -0.47
CA HIS A 276 -0.13 -6.45 -0.13
C HIS A 276 -1.08 -5.26 -0.07
N LEU A 277 -0.74 -4.24 0.73
CA LEU A 277 -1.39 -2.94 0.60
C LEU A 277 -1.05 -2.31 -0.76
N PHE A 278 0.21 -2.44 -1.19
CA PHE A 278 0.71 -1.84 -2.42
C PHE A 278 1.72 -2.75 -3.11
N LYS A 279 1.53 -2.98 -4.40
CA LYS A 279 2.51 -3.64 -5.29
C LYS A 279 2.68 -2.85 -6.57
N SER A 280 3.90 -2.44 -6.91
CA SER A 280 4.19 -1.72 -8.15
C SER A 280 5.42 -2.23 -8.87
N ARG A 281 5.27 -2.48 -10.18
CA ARG A 281 6.36 -2.77 -11.12
C ARG A 281 6.64 -1.59 -12.06
N ALA A 282 6.17 -0.39 -11.73
CA ALA A 282 6.38 0.79 -12.56
C ALA A 282 7.88 1.14 -12.70
N ARG A 283 8.27 1.69 -13.85
CA ARG A 283 9.62 2.21 -14.09
C ARG A 283 9.95 3.40 -13.19
N LYS A 284 8.97 4.27 -12.95
CA LYS A 284 9.07 5.44 -12.09
C LYS A 284 7.92 5.46 -11.09
N ASN A 285 8.23 5.59 -9.81
CA ASN A 285 7.26 5.63 -8.72
C ASN A 285 7.50 6.91 -7.91
N PHE A 286 6.49 7.75 -7.80
CA PHE A 286 6.47 8.87 -6.86
C PHE A 286 5.36 8.62 -5.85
N ILE A 287 5.74 8.21 -4.64
CA ILE A 287 4.83 7.81 -3.57
C ILE A 287 5.03 8.79 -2.44
N ALA A 288 4.17 9.80 -2.33
CA ALA A 288 4.38 10.89 -1.38
C ALA A 288 3.14 11.26 -0.57
N TYR A 289 3.32 11.57 0.72
CA TYR A 289 2.26 12.07 1.59
C TYR A 289 1.06 11.12 1.67
N ASN A 290 1.33 9.83 1.82
CA ASN A 290 0.30 8.79 1.95
C ASN A 290 0.36 8.13 3.32
N ARG A 291 -0.66 7.32 3.59
CA ARG A 291 -0.71 6.43 4.75
C ARG A 291 -0.91 4.99 4.29
N PHE A 292 0.04 4.12 4.59
CA PHE A 292 0.01 2.68 4.36
C PHE A 292 0.07 2.00 5.72
N THR A 293 -1.07 1.75 6.34
CA THR A 293 -1.10 1.21 7.72
C THR A 293 -2.07 0.04 7.74
N ASP A 294 -1.57 -1.19 7.88
CA ASP A 294 -2.44 -2.37 7.81
C ASP A 294 -3.41 -2.46 9.00
N GLN A 295 -3.01 -1.90 10.15
CA GLN A 295 -3.81 -1.78 11.38
C GLN A 295 -4.28 -3.13 11.96
N GLU A 296 -4.90 -3.09 13.15
CA GLU A 296 -5.43 -4.28 13.81
C GLU A 296 -6.57 -4.89 12.98
N GLY A 297 -6.48 -6.19 12.73
CA GLY A 297 -7.42 -6.91 11.85
C GLY A 297 -6.97 -6.98 10.39
N GLY A 298 -6.03 -6.13 9.97
CA GLY A 298 -5.29 -6.30 8.72
C GLY A 298 -4.41 -7.54 8.72
N ARG A 299 -4.13 -8.05 7.51
CA ARG A 299 -3.38 -9.29 7.29
C ARG A 299 -2.49 -9.18 6.03
N ALA A 300 -1.97 -7.99 5.75
CA ALA A 300 -1.05 -7.76 4.64
C ALA A 300 0.24 -8.57 4.82
N SER A 301 0.89 -8.90 3.71
CA SER A 301 2.25 -9.46 3.66
C SER A 301 3.28 -8.33 3.59
N TYR A 302 3.21 -7.45 2.59
CA TYR A 302 4.04 -6.25 2.52
C TYR A 302 3.14 -5.02 2.56
N GLU A 303 3.61 -3.96 3.20
CA GLU A 303 2.95 -2.66 3.12
C GLU A 303 3.26 -2.01 1.77
N LEU A 304 4.52 -2.05 1.34
CA LEU A 304 4.92 -1.66 -0.02
C LEU A 304 5.88 -2.66 -0.64
N ASP A 305 5.55 -3.11 -1.85
CA ASP A 305 6.40 -3.99 -2.64
C ASP A 305 6.72 -3.39 -4.02
N PHE A 306 8.01 -3.26 -4.31
CA PHE A 306 8.57 -2.85 -5.60
C PHE A 306 9.39 -4.00 -6.20
N PRO A 307 8.73 -5.10 -6.60
CA PRO A 307 9.40 -6.38 -6.79
C PRO A 307 10.44 -6.37 -7.92
N ASN A 308 10.27 -5.49 -8.92
CA ASN A 308 11.19 -5.37 -10.07
C ASN A 308 12.04 -4.08 -10.08
N GLY A 309 12.12 -3.39 -8.94
CA GLY A 309 12.88 -2.15 -8.78
C GLY A 309 12.28 -0.97 -9.55
N GLY A 310 13.12 -0.23 -10.28
CA GLY A 310 12.80 1.03 -10.93
C GLY A 310 13.26 2.24 -10.11
N ILE A 311 12.95 3.45 -10.58
CA ILE A 311 13.20 4.68 -9.82
C ILE A 311 12.03 4.87 -8.86
N VAL A 312 12.28 4.80 -7.56
CA VAL A 312 11.26 4.92 -6.51
C VAL A 312 11.62 6.07 -5.59
N GLU A 313 10.71 7.03 -5.45
CA GLU A 313 10.79 8.08 -4.43
C GLU A 313 9.62 7.92 -3.46
N MET A 314 9.96 7.66 -2.19
CA MET A 314 9.05 7.61 -1.07
C MET A 314 9.28 8.82 -0.17
N ARG A 315 8.31 9.72 -0.10
CA ARG A 315 8.45 10.99 0.62
C ARG A 315 7.30 11.26 1.58
N GLY A 316 7.59 11.53 2.85
CA GLY A 316 6.53 12.01 3.75
C GLY A 316 5.40 11.00 4.00
N ASN A 317 5.66 9.70 3.85
CA ASN A 317 4.64 8.67 4.05
C ASN A 317 4.67 8.12 5.47
N ILE A 318 3.51 7.74 5.96
CA ILE A 318 3.35 6.93 7.17
C ILE A 318 3.18 5.48 6.70
N VAL A 319 4.06 4.58 7.14
CA VAL A 319 4.01 3.16 6.78
C VAL A 319 4.04 2.33 8.05
N GLN A 320 3.08 1.44 8.26
CA GLN A 320 2.97 0.61 9.45
C GLN A 320 2.57 -0.83 9.10
N GLN A 321 3.37 -1.79 9.58
CA GLN A 321 2.98 -3.19 9.61
C GLN A 321 2.50 -3.59 10.99
N ASN A 322 1.43 -4.40 11.02
CA ASN A 322 0.86 -4.91 12.26
C ASN A 322 1.55 -6.21 12.72
N ARG A 323 1.12 -6.74 13.86
CA ARG A 323 1.67 -7.97 14.46
C ARG A 323 1.28 -9.26 13.74
N ARG A 324 0.27 -9.22 12.88
CA ARG A 324 -0.30 -10.37 12.17
C ARG A 324 0.09 -10.39 10.69
N THR A 325 1.02 -9.54 10.26
CA THR A 325 1.52 -9.54 8.88
C THR A 325 2.14 -10.89 8.50
N GLU A 326 1.97 -11.30 7.25
CA GLU A 326 2.54 -12.57 6.75
C GLU A 326 4.04 -12.49 6.51
N ASN A 327 4.57 -11.28 6.28
CA ASN A 327 5.98 -11.05 6.07
C ASN A 327 6.45 -9.90 6.97
N SER A 328 7.55 -10.08 7.66
CA SER A 328 8.09 -9.11 8.62
C SER A 328 8.85 -7.96 7.97
N THR A 329 8.92 -7.94 6.63
CA THR A 329 9.49 -6.85 5.86
C THR A 329 8.41 -5.81 5.56
N LEU A 330 8.63 -4.57 5.96
CA LEU A 330 7.69 -3.47 5.75
C LEU A 330 7.68 -3.00 4.28
N ILE A 331 8.89 -2.75 3.74
CA ILE A 331 9.13 -2.26 2.38
C ILE A 331 10.09 -3.22 1.67
N ASN A 332 9.70 -3.69 0.50
CA ASN A 332 10.48 -4.60 -0.32
C ASN A 332 10.87 -3.99 -1.68
N TYR A 333 12.10 -4.22 -2.13
CA TYR A 333 12.62 -3.68 -3.39
C TYR A 333 13.52 -4.67 -4.13
N GLY A 334 13.12 -5.03 -5.36
CA GLY A 334 13.94 -5.79 -6.31
C GLY A 334 13.99 -7.30 -6.11
N GLU A 335 13.29 -7.88 -5.13
CA GLU A 335 13.39 -9.33 -4.83
C GLU A 335 12.86 -10.26 -5.95
N GLU A 336 12.02 -9.79 -6.88
CA GLU A 336 11.62 -10.57 -8.06
C GLU A 336 12.52 -10.29 -9.28
N GLY A 337 13.64 -9.58 -9.09
CA GLY A 337 14.65 -9.28 -10.10
C GLY A 337 14.43 -7.93 -10.80
N TYR A 338 15.50 -7.16 -10.95
CA TYR A 338 15.48 -5.85 -11.60
C TYR A 338 15.07 -5.96 -13.08
N ARG A 339 14.07 -5.17 -13.47
CA ARG A 339 13.58 -5.09 -14.86
C ARG A 339 14.16 -3.88 -15.62
N TRP A 340 14.39 -2.78 -14.91
CA TRP A 340 14.70 -1.49 -15.50
C TRP A 340 16.20 -1.25 -15.54
N GLU A 341 16.66 -0.37 -16.45
CA GLU A 341 18.07 0.05 -16.50
C GLU A 341 18.46 0.86 -15.25
N ASP A 342 17.59 1.78 -14.84
CA ASP A 342 17.75 2.57 -13.61
C ASP A 342 17.00 1.91 -12.44
N ASN A 343 17.72 1.61 -11.36
CA ASN A 343 17.15 1.08 -10.11
C ASN A 343 17.66 1.89 -8.93
N LYS A 344 16.89 2.91 -8.57
CA LYS A 344 17.24 3.96 -7.59
C LYS A 344 16.12 4.07 -6.58
N LEU A 345 16.46 4.07 -5.30
CA LEU A 345 15.48 4.18 -4.22
C LEU A 345 15.80 5.39 -3.34
N TYR A 346 14.82 6.28 -3.17
CA TYR A 346 14.88 7.42 -2.26
C TYR A 346 13.78 7.26 -1.20
N ILE A 347 14.16 7.33 0.07
CA ILE A 347 13.25 7.21 1.22
C ILE A 347 13.52 8.41 2.12
N ILE A 348 12.62 9.39 2.05
CA ILE A 348 12.85 10.74 2.56
C ILE A 348 11.72 11.13 3.51
N ASN A 349 12.04 11.43 4.77
CA ASN A 349 11.06 11.89 5.77
C ASN A 349 9.83 10.99 5.90
N ASN A 350 9.99 9.68 5.93
CA ASN A 350 8.89 8.75 6.20
C ASN A 350 8.87 8.40 7.69
N THR A 351 7.69 8.06 8.20
CA THR A 351 7.54 7.44 9.52
C THR A 351 7.24 5.96 9.28
N LEU A 352 8.22 5.10 9.57
CA LEU A 352 8.17 3.66 9.36
C LEU A 352 7.97 2.95 10.69
N VAL A 353 6.87 2.22 10.82
CA VAL A 353 6.42 1.63 12.09
C VAL A 353 6.35 0.11 11.95
N ASN A 354 7.06 -0.59 12.83
CA ASN A 354 7.00 -2.03 12.95
C ASN A 354 6.44 -2.42 14.32
N ASP A 355 5.21 -2.94 14.33
CA ASP A 355 4.60 -3.44 15.57
C ASP A 355 5.07 -4.86 15.96
N GLN A 356 5.86 -5.54 15.10
CA GLN A 356 6.39 -6.87 15.42
C GLN A 356 7.38 -6.79 16.62
N PRO A 357 7.13 -7.54 17.71
CA PRO A 357 7.89 -7.38 18.95
C PRO A 357 9.31 -7.97 18.93
N TYR A 358 9.61 -8.91 18.03
CA TYR A 358 10.83 -9.71 18.09
C TYR A 358 11.71 -9.65 16.84
N GLY A 359 11.44 -8.74 15.90
CA GLY A 359 12.24 -8.61 14.68
C GLY A 359 11.46 -7.95 13.54
N GLY A 360 11.96 -8.16 12.33
CA GLY A 360 11.43 -7.57 11.09
C GLY A 360 12.43 -6.64 10.42
N ALA A 361 12.07 -6.20 9.22
CA ALA A 361 12.87 -5.31 8.40
C ALA A 361 12.04 -4.09 8.02
N PHE A 362 12.53 -2.88 8.28
CA PHE A 362 11.89 -1.67 7.75
C PHE A 362 12.02 -1.59 6.23
N LEU A 363 13.11 -2.16 5.69
CA LEU A 363 13.42 -2.15 4.28
C LEU A 363 14.29 -3.35 3.93
N ARG A 364 13.95 -4.03 2.84
CA ARG A 364 14.78 -5.06 2.21
C ARG A 364 15.02 -4.72 0.74
N VAL A 365 16.28 -4.75 0.34
CA VAL A 365 16.74 -4.38 -1.01
C VAL A 365 17.59 -5.52 -1.56
N ALA A 366 17.15 -6.11 -2.66
CA ALA A 366 17.90 -7.14 -3.37
C ALA A 366 19.21 -6.57 -3.95
N ALA A 367 20.24 -7.42 -4.08
CA ALA A 367 21.50 -7.03 -4.70
C ALA A 367 21.31 -6.58 -6.15
N GLY A 368 21.85 -5.42 -6.53
CA GLY A 368 21.76 -4.87 -7.90
C GLY A 368 21.10 -3.50 -8.01
N ALA A 369 20.62 -2.91 -6.91
CA ALA A 369 20.26 -1.49 -6.88
C ALA A 369 21.50 -0.62 -7.18
N GLU A 370 21.31 0.47 -7.93
CA GLU A 370 22.37 1.44 -8.20
C GLU A 370 22.75 2.19 -6.91
N PHE A 371 21.73 2.68 -6.21
CA PHE A 371 21.87 3.24 -4.87
C PHE A 371 20.52 3.26 -4.14
N VAL A 372 20.61 3.36 -2.82
CA VAL A 372 19.50 3.65 -1.91
C VAL A 372 19.88 4.86 -1.08
N ILE A 373 19.10 5.94 -1.16
CA ILE A 373 19.24 7.11 -0.30
C ILE A 373 18.12 7.07 0.72
N SER A 374 18.51 7.05 1.99
CA SER A 374 17.58 7.09 3.11
C SER A 374 17.91 8.29 3.99
N THR A 375 16.96 9.21 4.15
CA THR A 375 17.22 10.39 4.99
C THR A 375 16.01 10.88 5.77
N ASN A 376 16.31 11.32 7.00
CA ASN A 376 15.35 11.94 7.90
C ASN A 376 14.11 11.07 8.18
N ASN A 377 14.23 9.74 8.11
CA ASN A 377 13.13 8.84 8.43
C ASN A 377 13.06 8.57 9.94
N LEU A 378 11.85 8.36 10.44
CA LEU A 378 11.62 7.84 11.80
C LEU A 378 11.37 6.35 11.72
N LEU A 379 12.13 5.57 12.49
CA LEU A 379 12.04 4.12 12.60
C LEU A 379 11.46 3.78 13.97
N VAL A 380 10.22 3.30 14.00
CA VAL A 380 9.48 3.04 15.23
C VAL A 380 9.33 1.54 15.43
N GLY A 381 9.85 1.03 16.55
CA GLY A 381 9.80 -0.39 16.88
C GLY A 381 11.03 -1.20 16.40
N PRO A 382 11.02 -2.53 16.61
CA PRO A 382 12.16 -3.38 16.28
C PRO A 382 12.43 -3.46 14.78
N GLY A 383 13.68 -3.76 14.41
CA GLY A 383 14.04 -4.04 13.01
C GLY A 383 15.12 -3.10 12.49
N ARG A 384 15.50 -3.30 11.23
CA ARG A 384 16.53 -2.50 10.56
C ARG A 384 16.38 -2.55 9.04
N TYR A 385 17.28 -1.87 8.35
CA TYR A 385 17.47 -2.01 6.93
C TYR A 385 18.32 -3.25 6.60
N HIS A 386 17.86 -4.00 5.59
CA HIS A 386 18.52 -5.16 5.01
C HIS A 386 18.89 -4.83 3.58
N ILE A 387 20.02 -4.14 3.46
CA ILE A 387 20.54 -3.60 2.21
C ILE A 387 22.02 -3.94 2.18
N ASN A 388 22.53 -4.30 1.01
CA ASN A 388 23.96 -4.48 0.80
C ASN A 388 24.64 -3.11 0.60
N ASP A 389 25.80 -3.07 -0.08
CA ASP A 389 26.69 -1.89 -0.16
C ASP A 389 26.14 -0.65 -0.92
N ALA A 390 24.84 -0.58 -1.19
CA ALA A 390 24.20 0.49 -1.96
C ALA A 390 23.58 1.61 -1.10
N LEU A 391 23.62 1.50 0.24
CA LEU A 391 22.93 2.44 1.14
C LEU A 391 23.78 3.68 1.47
N ILE A 392 23.18 4.84 1.23
CA ILE A 392 23.60 6.15 1.74
C ILE A 392 22.50 6.61 2.71
N ALA A 393 22.75 6.44 4.01
CA ALA A 393 21.80 6.80 5.07
C ALA A 393 22.26 8.07 5.82
N ASN A 394 21.36 9.00 6.05
CA ASN A 394 21.64 10.22 6.81
C ASN A 394 20.44 10.66 7.68
N ASN A 395 20.63 10.79 8.98
CA ASN A 395 19.61 11.22 9.95
C ASN A 395 18.35 10.34 10.03
N ASP A 396 18.45 9.05 9.71
CA ASP A 396 17.38 8.12 10.09
C ASP A 396 17.47 7.86 11.58
N MET A 397 16.36 8.03 12.29
CA MET A 397 16.31 7.99 13.75
C MET A 397 15.39 6.87 14.23
N THR A 398 15.93 5.98 15.06
CA THR A 398 15.10 5.04 15.83
C THR A 398 14.46 5.77 16.99
N VAL A 399 13.13 5.72 17.08
CA VAL A 399 12.35 6.44 18.09
C VAL A 399 11.31 5.54 18.74
N GLU A 400 11.00 5.83 20.00
CA GLU A 400 9.94 5.17 20.73
C GLU A 400 8.56 5.73 20.36
N LYS A 401 7.52 4.92 20.55
CA LYS A 401 6.11 5.34 20.32
C LYS A 401 5.72 6.60 21.11
N THR A 402 6.41 6.87 22.22
CA THR A 402 6.20 8.05 23.07
C THR A 402 6.58 9.37 22.41
N ALA A 403 7.21 9.37 21.23
CA ALA A 403 7.46 10.59 20.44
C ALA A 403 6.19 11.15 19.75
N PHE A 404 5.12 10.36 19.71
CA PHE A 404 3.87 10.68 19.02
C PHE A 404 2.73 11.02 19.99
N ILE A 405 1.66 11.65 19.48
CA ILE A 405 0.47 11.97 20.26
C ILE A 405 -0.20 10.69 20.78
N ASP A 406 -0.48 9.73 19.89
CA ASP A 406 -1.14 8.47 20.25
C ASP A 406 -0.85 7.38 19.21
N ALA A 407 0.40 6.89 19.21
CA ALA A 407 0.86 5.93 18.21
C ALA A 407 0.09 4.59 18.25
N ASP A 408 -0.46 4.21 19.40
CA ASP A 408 -1.22 2.97 19.57
C ASP A 408 -2.62 3.05 18.94
N ASN A 409 -3.16 4.27 18.77
CA ASN A 409 -4.34 4.55 17.96
C ASN A 409 -3.99 5.13 16.58
N TYR A 410 -2.74 4.91 16.14
CA TYR A 410 -2.24 5.31 14.83
C TYR A 410 -2.25 6.83 14.57
N ASP A 411 -2.18 7.64 15.62
CA ASP A 411 -1.89 9.08 15.54
C ASP A 411 -0.37 9.30 15.69
N TYR A 412 0.29 9.41 14.54
CA TYR A 412 1.73 9.62 14.42
C TYR A 412 2.12 11.09 14.34
N GLN A 413 1.26 12.01 14.76
CA GLN A 413 1.66 13.40 14.94
C GLN A 413 2.72 13.50 16.03
N LEU A 414 3.77 14.31 15.80
CA LEU A 414 4.84 14.52 16.77
C LEU A 414 4.35 15.33 17.97
N ASN A 415 4.62 14.82 19.17
CA ASN A 415 4.37 15.54 20.42
C ASN A 415 5.58 16.40 20.82
N PHE A 416 5.67 16.83 22.09
CA PHE A 416 6.79 17.65 22.56
C PHE A 416 8.15 16.94 22.50
N LEU A 417 8.22 15.62 22.74
CA LEU A 417 9.44 14.82 22.59
C LEU A 417 9.82 14.69 21.11
N GLY A 418 8.82 14.49 20.24
CA GLY A 418 9.03 14.42 18.79
C GLY A 418 9.64 15.70 18.19
N LYS A 419 9.44 16.86 18.84
CA LYS A 419 10.05 18.14 18.42
C LYS A 419 11.56 18.23 18.68
N GLU A 420 12.18 17.23 19.33
CA GLU A 420 13.64 17.14 19.46
C GLU A 420 14.29 16.43 18.25
N LEU A 421 13.49 15.80 17.37
CA LEU A 421 13.94 15.02 16.22
C LEU A 421 14.22 15.92 15.01
N ALA A 422 15.24 16.78 15.13
CA ALA A 422 15.58 17.76 14.11
C ALA A 422 15.88 17.12 12.74
N LEU A 423 15.41 17.78 11.68
CA LEU A 423 15.76 17.48 10.29
C LEU A 423 17.25 17.80 10.05
N LEU A 424 17.95 16.97 9.28
CA LEU A 424 19.20 17.36 8.63
C LEU A 424 18.94 17.87 7.21
N PRO A 425 19.54 19.00 6.82
CA PRO A 425 19.38 19.57 5.47
C PRO A 425 20.06 18.71 4.41
N GLU A 426 19.92 19.10 3.14
CA GLU A 426 20.54 18.40 2.02
C GLU A 426 22.05 18.26 2.21
N ASP A 427 22.54 17.02 2.17
CA ASP A 427 23.97 16.76 2.12
C ASP A 427 24.46 16.91 0.68
N LYS A 428 24.91 18.13 0.36
CA LYS A 428 25.46 18.50 -0.96
C LYS A 428 26.78 17.81 -1.28
N THR A 429 27.37 17.05 -0.34
CA THR A 429 28.57 16.25 -0.61
C THR A 429 28.25 14.91 -1.26
N LEU A 430 26.99 14.47 -1.19
CA LEU A 430 26.54 13.29 -1.91
C LEU A 430 26.54 13.58 -3.41
N ALA A 431 27.07 12.65 -4.21
CA ALA A 431 27.07 12.74 -5.68
C ALA A 431 25.66 12.58 -6.30
N VAL A 432 24.61 12.68 -5.49
CA VAL A 432 23.21 12.52 -5.87
C VAL A 432 22.41 13.67 -5.25
N ASN A 433 21.85 14.53 -6.12
CA ASN A 433 20.96 15.60 -5.69
C ASN A 433 19.66 15.00 -5.16
N HIS A 434 19.27 15.38 -3.95
CA HIS A 434 17.97 15.03 -3.39
C HIS A 434 17.51 16.17 -2.49
N GLU A 435 16.26 16.60 -2.62
CA GLU A 435 15.70 17.61 -1.73
C GLU A 435 15.12 16.89 -0.50
N PRO A 436 15.66 17.05 0.72
CA PRO A 436 15.13 16.38 1.91
C PRO A 436 14.03 17.20 2.59
N ILE A 437 13.44 18.19 1.90
CA ILE A 437 12.42 19.08 2.46
C ILE A 437 11.04 18.59 2.03
N LEU A 438 10.08 18.63 2.95
CA LEU A 438 8.68 18.39 2.65
C LEU A 438 7.99 19.72 2.29
N ALA A 439 7.29 19.74 1.17
CA ALA A 439 6.40 20.86 0.85
C ALA A 439 4.99 20.69 1.45
N ASN A 440 4.62 19.45 1.77
CA ASN A 440 3.29 19.08 2.23
C ASN A 440 3.35 17.98 3.30
N GLN A 441 2.20 17.65 3.89
CA GLN A 441 2.02 16.46 4.72
C GLN A 441 0.65 15.82 4.50
N TYR A 442 0.56 14.54 4.84
CA TYR A 442 -0.69 13.77 4.80
C TYR A 442 -1.71 14.29 5.82
N VAL A 443 -2.99 14.25 5.46
CA VAL A 443 -4.12 14.52 6.36
C VAL A 443 -5.05 13.33 6.38
N TYR A 444 -5.28 12.77 7.57
CA TYR A 444 -6.20 11.66 7.76
C TYR A 444 -7.67 12.10 7.52
N PRO A 445 -8.53 11.26 6.89
CA PRO A 445 -8.26 9.90 6.39
C PRO A 445 -7.73 9.84 4.95
N ARG A 446 -7.69 10.96 4.23
CA ARG A 446 -7.09 11.09 2.90
C ARG A 446 -6.98 12.58 2.57
N GLY A 447 -5.88 12.99 1.98
CA GLY A 447 -5.61 14.39 1.68
C GLY A 447 -4.16 14.77 1.89
N VAL A 448 -3.82 15.93 1.34
CA VAL A 448 -2.52 16.57 1.49
C VAL A 448 -2.75 18.03 1.87
N VAL A 449 -1.99 18.54 2.83
CA VAL A 449 -1.97 19.96 3.18
C VAL A 449 -0.56 20.51 2.99
N LYS A 450 -0.47 21.70 2.38
CA LYS A 450 0.80 22.44 2.27
C LYS A 450 1.28 22.83 3.66
N LEU A 451 2.58 22.64 3.93
CA LEU A 451 3.16 23.11 5.19
C LEU A 451 3.16 24.64 5.25
N ALA A 452 2.79 25.20 6.40
CA ALA A 452 2.76 26.64 6.64
C ALA A 452 4.17 27.26 6.75
N GLY A 453 5.18 26.44 7.05
CA GLY A 453 6.57 26.85 7.16
C GLY A 453 7.53 25.75 6.70
N GLU A 454 8.81 25.95 6.97
CA GLU A 454 9.87 24.99 6.63
C GLU A 454 9.70 23.65 7.35
N THR A 455 10.15 22.57 6.72
CA THR A 455 10.31 21.27 7.38
C THR A 455 11.39 21.40 8.44
N ARG A 456 11.07 21.07 9.69
CA ARG A 456 11.99 21.23 10.84
C ARG A 456 12.35 19.92 11.50
N TYR A 457 11.49 18.92 11.38
CA TYR A 457 11.65 17.65 12.06
C TYR A 457 11.66 16.51 11.03
N ALA A 458 12.40 15.46 11.34
CA ALA A 458 12.36 14.21 10.59
C ALA A 458 10.98 13.53 10.67
N GLY A 459 10.73 12.63 9.73
CA GLY A 459 9.49 11.88 9.63
C GLY A 459 8.38 12.58 8.84
N ALA A 460 7.25 11.87 8.72
CA ALA A 460 6.21 12.20 7.74
C ALA A 460 5.39 13.45 8.07
N LEU A 461 5.26 13.76 9.36
CA LEU A 461 4.33 14.78 9.84
C LEU A 461 5.09 15.86 10.62
N GLN A 462 4.80 17.11 10.30
CA GLN A 462 5.23 18.24 11.10
C GLN A 462 4.13 18.59 12.11
N PRO A 463 4.48 19.00 13.34
CA PRO A 463 3.51 19.48 14.31
C PRO A 463 2.65 20.60 13.71
N LEU A 464 1.34 20.53 13.91
CA LEU A 464 0.43 21.61 13.58
C LEU A 464 0.85 22.87 14.37
N GLN A 465 0.97 24.00 13.66
CA GLN A 465 1.33 25.29 14.25
C GLN A 465 0.17 25.90 15.02
#